data_AF-A0A968LJR3-F1
#
_entry.id   AF-A0A968LJR3-F1
#
_cell.length_a   1.000
_cell.length_b   1.000
_cell.length_c   1.000
_cell.angle_alpha   90.00
_cell.angle_beta   90.00
_cell.angle_gamma   90.00
#
_symmetry.space_group_name_H-M   'P 1'
#
loop_
_entity.id
_entity.type
_entity.pdbx_description
1 polymer ?
#
loop_
_entity_poly.entity_id
_entity_poly.type
_entity_poly.pdbx_seq_one_letter_code
_entity_poly.pdbx_strand_id
1 'polypeptide(L)'
;MSRPQKSITLSISDEDKALLESLALDFGLKWGDRPNVSKFIEAIARKRILTSRSGQWSEERLEALRRGFHALIDQGQMIQARAVGELLLERGEVSASLRRQIEQFMERPQVAWRLHLEEFIEEQQPFRLMYQDAAGRVRSFTVCHGAIVFHEKRQYLDCWCEETEGNADIAALCHNWSLRLDRIPEAAVSRADQPWREDLDRITVTFDLYQQLAVGYQVKNEDLSDQWQQGHFTRRITRRITSSFWFLREVLPYGALCELIDPPDIRERIRQAIHAMVTRYQIDP
;
A
#
# COMPACT_ATOMS: atom_id res chain seq x y z
N MET A 1 43.14 37.65 13.94
CA MET A 1 42.81 38.32 12.66
C MET A 1 41.32 38.12 12.37
N SER A 2 40.49 39.14 12.61
CA SER A 2 39.05 39.07 12.38
C SER A 2 38.73 39.27 10.89
N ARG A 3 37.97 38.35 10.29
CA ARG A 3 37.46 38.51 8.92
C ARG A 3 36.68 39.83 8.79
N PRO A 4 36.80 40.57 7.68
CA PRO A 4 36.00 41.78 7.46
C PRO A 4 34.52 41.39 7.33
N GLN A 5 33.69 41.82 8.28
CA GLN A 5 32.24 41.74 8.16
C GLN A 5 31.79 42.70 7.04
N LYS A 6 31.08 42.16 6.04
CA LYS A 6 30.44 42.97 5.01
C LYS A 6 29.02 43.31 5.47
N SER A 7 28.69 44.59 5.53
CA SER A 7 27.33 45.05 5.83
C SER A 7 26.45 45.00 4.59
N ILE A 8 25.18 44.64 4.77
CA ILE A 8 24.13 44.78 3.75
C ILE A 8 23.18 45.87 4.25
N THR A 9 22.91 46.86 3.40
CA THR A 9 21.89 47.90 3.67
C THR A 9 20.63 47.52 2.89
N LEU A 10 19.50 47.44 3.59
CA LEU A 10 18.19 47.14 3.01
C LEU A 10 17.28 48.35 3.22
N SER A 11 16.66 48.84 2.15
CA SER A 11 15.61 49.85 2.21
C SER A 11 14.26 49.15 2.23
N ILE A 12 13.55 49.24 3.34
CA ILE A 12 12.24 48.61 3.59
C ILE A 12 11.31 49.61 4.28
N SER A 13 10.01 49.38 4.23
CA SER A 13 9.03 50.20 4.96
C SER A 13 9.13 49.97 6.47
N ASP A 14 8.59 50.90 7.26
CA ASP A 14 8.49 50.73 8.72
C ASP A 14 7.59 49.55 9.09
N GLU A 15 6.54 49.28 8.28
CA GLU A 15 5.67 48.11 8.45
C GLU A 15 6.43 46.80 8.23
N ASP A 16 7.18 46.68 7.13
CA ASP A 16 7.99 45.50 6.84
C ASP A 16 9.07 45.27 7.90
N LYS A 17 9.65 46.35 8.41
CA LYS A 17 10.63 46.28 9.50
C LYS A 17 10.00 45.75 10.78
N ALA A 18 8.81 46.22 11.14
CA ALA A 18 8.09 45.73 12.31
C ALA A 18 7.73 44.23 12.18
N LEU A 19 7.33 43.80 10.98
CA LEU A 19 7.08 42.38 10.69
C LEU A 19 8.35 41.52 10.85
N LEU A 20 9.49 41.98 10.34
CA LEU A 20 10.78 41.29 10.51
C LEU A 20 11.22 41.23 11.98
N GLU A 21 10.95 42.27 12.76
CA GLU A 21 11.23 42.30 14.20
C GLU A 21 10.32 41.33 14.97
N SER A 22 9.03 41.24 14.61
CA SER A 22 8.11 40.24 15.18
C SER A 22 8.58 38.81 14.86
N LEU A 23 8.93 38.54 13.60
CA LEU A 23 9.44 37.23 13.21
C LEU A 23 10.72 36.88 13.96
N ALA A 24 11.66 37.83 14.07
CA ALA A 24 12.88 37.59 14.86
C ALA A 24 12.56 37.26 16.33
N LEU A 25 11.54 37.88 16.92
CA LEU A 25 11.09 37.60 18.27
C LEU A 25 10.50 36.19 18.40
N ASP A 26 9.64 35.79 17.45
CA ASP A 26 8.99 34.47 17.41
C ASP A 26 10.02 33.33 17.34
N PHE A 27 11.12 33.55 16.62
CA PHE A 27 12.25 32.61 16.56
C PHE A 27 13.24 32.74 17.72
N GLY A 28 12.94 33.54 18.74
CA GLY A 28 13.81 33.77 19.91
C GLY A 28 15.13 34.48 19.58
N LEU A 29 15.24 35.11 18.42
CA LEU A 29 16.45 35.77 17.94
C LEU A 29 16.51 37.20 18.46
N LYS A 30 17.07 37.33 19.66
CA LYS A 30 17.22 38.62 20.36
C LYS A 30 18.67 39.10 20.46
N TRP A 31 18.80 40.37 20.76
CA TRP A 31 20.03 40.99 21.28
C TRP A 31 19.69 41.75 22.56
N GLY A 32 20.06 41.18 23.71
CA GLY A 32 19.43 41.53 24.97
C GLY A 32 17.93 41.25 24.91
N ASP A 33 17.11 42.25 25.25
CA ASP A 33 15.65 42.13 25.25
C ASP A 33 14.98 42.54 23.93
N ARG A 34 15.75 43.01 22.94
CA ARG A 34 15.21 43.50 21.66
C ARG A 34 15.31 42.44 20.55
N PRO A 35 14.31 42.34 19.66
CA PRO A 35 14.38 41.46 18.49
C PRO A 35 15.54 41.86 17.57
N ASN A 36 16.20 40.88 16.95
CA ASN A 36 17.36 41.09 16.10
C ASN A 36 17.13 40.55 14.67
N VAL A 37 16.77 41.46 13.78
CA VAL A 37 16.54 41.18 12.35
C VAL A 37 17.79 40.64 11.66
N SER A 38 18.98 41.14 11.99
CA SER A 38 20.23 40.64 11.38
C SER A 38 20.49 39.17 11.70
N LYS A 39 20.22 38.73 12.94
CA LYS A 39 20.29 37.31 13.32
C LYS A 39 19.27 36.47 12.58
N PHE A 40 18.06 37.00 12.37
CA PHE A 40 17.01 36.33 11.59
C PHE A 40 17.43 36.14 10.13
N ILE A 41 17.90 37.19 9.46
CA ILE A 41 18.41 37.10 8.08
C ILE A 41 19.63 36.18 8.00
N GLU A 42 20.53 36.20 8.98
CA GLU A 42 21.66 35.28 9.04
C GLU A 42 21.21 33.82 9.22
N ALA A 43 20.18 33.56 10.01
CA ALA A 43 19.59 32.24 10.20
C ALA A 43 18.93 31.71 8.92
N ILE A 44 18.27 32.58 8.14
CA ILE A 44 17.75 32.25 6.81
C ILE A 44 18.90 31.92 5.86
N ALA A 45 19.93 32.77 5.77
CA ALA A 45 21.08 32.55 4.91
C ALA A 45 21.82 31.24 5.23
N ARG A 46 21.85 30.85 6.51
CA ARG A 46 22.42 29.58 7.00
C ARG A 46 21.47 28.39 6.89
N LYS A 47 20.29 28.55 6.29
CA LYS A 47 19.22 27.54 6.19
C LYS A 47 18.77 26.96 7.55
N ARG A 48 18.99 27.70 8.63
CA ARG A 48 18.48 27.34 9.98
C ARG A 48 17.01 27.72 10.13
N ILE A 49 16.57 28.71 9.34
CA ILE A 49 15.16 29.04 9.14
C ILE A 49 14.86 28.84 7.67
N LEU A 50 13.95 27.92 7.38
CA LEU A 50 13.51 27.63 6.03
C LEU A 50 12.41 28.61 5.64
N THR A 51 12.73 29.60 4.80
CA THR A 51 11.72 30.42 4.12
C THR A 51 11.19 29.60 2.95
N SER A 52 10.28 28.66 3.21
CA SER A 52 9.68 27.87 2.13
C SER A 52 8.97 28.81 1.14
N ARG A 53 9.25 28.67 -0.16
CA ARG A 53 8.36 29.12 -1.23
C ARG A 53 7.08 28.29 -1.18
N SER A 54 6.18 28.60 -0.25
CA SER A 54 4.76 28.24 -0.24
C SER A 54 4.19 28.72 1.08
N GLY A 55 3.80 30.00 1.10
CA GLY A 55 2.87 30.48 2.12
C GLY A 55 1.64 29.58 2.11
N GLN A 56 1.16 29.27 3.31
CA GLN A 56 -0.14 28.66 3.62
C GLN A 56 -0.67 27.60 2.66
N TRP A 57 -0.78 26.35 3.15
CA TRP A 57 -1.51 25.35 2.38
C TRP A 57 -2.97 25.78 2.21
N SER A 58 -3.49 25.73 0.98
CA SER A 58 -4.89 26.00 0.71
C SER A 58 -5.78 25.00 1.46
N GLU A 59 -7.01 25.42 1.78
CA GLU A 59 -8.01 24.53 2.38
C GLU A 59 -8.25 23.29 1.52
N GLU A 60 -8.27 23.44 0.20
CA GLU A 60 -8.42 22.32 -0.74
C GLU A 60 -7.28 21.29 -0.60
N ARG A 61 -6.04 21.75 -0.43
CA ARG A 61 -4.88 20.88 -0.25
C ARG A 61 -4.94 20.17 1.11
N LEU A 62 -5.28 20.89 2.17
CA LEU A 62 -5.46 20.32 3.50
C LEU A 62 -6.58 19.28 3.51
N GLU A 63 -7.69 19.58 2.83
CA GLU A 63 -8.83 18.66 2.70
C GLU A 63 -8.46 17.41 1.89
N ALA A 64 -7.73 17.56 0.79
CA ALA A 64 -7.24 16.43 0.00
C ALA A 64 -6.33 15.52 0.82
N LEU A 65 -5.41 16.09 1.60
CA LEU A 65 -4.52 15.32 2.48
C LEU A 65 -5.27 14.70 3.66
N ARG A 66 -6.26 15.39 4.23
CA ARG A 66 -7.15 14.82 5.26
C ARG A 66 -7.90 13.60 4.72
N ARG A 67 -8.49 13.71 3.53
CA ARG A 67 -9.17 12.57 2.88
C ARG A 67 -8.20 11.45 2.56
N GLY A 68 -7.00 11.77 2.09
CA GLY A 68 -5.92 10.80 1.87
C GLY A 68 -5.55 10.07 3.15
N PHE A 69 -5.31 10.78 4.24
CA PHE A 69 -5.02 10.22 5.56
C PHE A 69 -6.08 9.21 6.02
N HIS A 70 -7.37 9.58 5.96
CA HIS A 70 -8.45 8.66 6.31
C HIS A 70 -8.57 7.47 5.35
N ALA A 71 -8.42 7.70 4.04
CA ALA A 71 -8.46 6.62 3.06
C ALA A 71 -7.32 5.62 3.27
N LEU A 72 -6.13 6.09 3.65
CA LEU A 72 -4.99 5.23 3.99
C LEU A 72 -5.29 4.39 5.24
N ILE A 73 -5.91 4.96 6.27
CA ILE A 73 -6.35 4.22 7.47
C ILE A 73 -7.40 3.16 7.10
N ASP A 74 -8.40 3.53 6.29
CA ASP A 74 -9.46 2.62 5.85
C ASP A 74 -8.90 1.49 4.98
N GLN A 75 -7.84 1.79 4.23
CA GLN A 75 -7.04 0.84 3.47
C GLN A 75 -5.93 0.19 4.32
N GLY A 76 -5.91 0.39 5.63
CA GLY A 76 -4.89 -0.16 6.52
C GLY A 76 -3.44 0.14 6.13
N GLN A 77 -3.17 1.14 5.29
CA GLN A 77 -1.83 1.58 4.90
C GLN A 77 -1.24 2.41 6.04
N MET A 78 -0.84 1.74 7.13
CA MET A 78 -0.55 2.39 8.41
C MET A 78 0.73 3.21 8.38
N ILE A 79 1.78 2.76 7.68
CA ILE A 79 3.01 3.54 7.51
C ILE A 79 2.72 4.81 6.70
N GLN A 80 2.03 4.70 5.57
CA GLN A 80 1.69 5.85 4.72
C GLN A 80 0.75 6.81 5.46
N ALA A 81 -0.24 6.30 6.20
CA ALA A 81 -1.11 7.12 7.03
C ALA A 81 -0.32 7.88 8.11
N ARG A 82 0.65 7.23 8.77
CA ARG A 82 1.54 7.86 9.75
C ARG A 82 2.40 8.94 9.10
N ALA A 83 3.03 8.67 7.95
CA ALA A 83 3.84 9.65 7.24
C ALA A 83 3.02 10.88 6.81
N VAL A 84 1.80 10.70 6.29
CA VAL A 84 0.88 11.80 5.98
C VAL A 84 0.43 12.54 7.24
N GLY A 85 0.20 11.81 8.33
CA GLY A 85 -0.13 12.37 9.65
C GLY A 85 0.99 13.27 10.19
N GLU A 86 2.24 12.83 10.16
CA GLU A 86 3.42 13.62 10.58
C GLU A 86 3.53 14.88 9.73
N LEU A 87 3.42 14.75 8.41
CA LEU A 87 3.42 15.86 7.47
C LEU A 87 2.31 16.88 7.76
N LEU A 88 1.11 16.43 8.15
CA LEU A 88 0.01 17.32 8.57
C LEU A 88 0.29 17.99 9.92
N LEU A 89 0.90 17.29 10.89
CA LEU A 89 1.23 17.85 12.20
C LEU A 89 2.34 18.91 12.15
N GLU A 90 3.19 18.88 11.14
CA GLU A 90 4.19 19.93 10.86
C GLU A 90 3.54 21.26 10.43
N ARG A 91 2.24 21.28 10.10
CA ARG A 91 1.52 22.46 9.59
C ARG A 91 0.72 23.16 10.68
N GLY A 92 0.82 24.50 10.71
CA GLY A 92 0.06 25.36 11.63
C GLY A 92 -1.39 25.57 11.21
N GLU A 93 -1.70 25.31 9.95
CA GLU A 93 -3.03 25.50 9.34
C GLU A 93 -4.00 24.35 9.63
N VAL A 94 -3.50 23.24 10.20
CA VAL A 94 -4.33 22.09 10.56
C VAL A 94 -5.22 22.44 11.76
N SER A 95 -6.53 22.25 11.59
CA SER A 95 -7.51 22.53 12.64
C SER A 95 -7.23 21.73 13.92
N ALA A 96 -7.56 22.30 15.08
CA ALA A 96 -7.39 21.63 16.38
C ALA A 96 -8.20 20.32 16.50
N SER A 97 -9.27 20.16 15.72
CA SER A 97 -10.03 18.91 15.65
C SER A 97 -9.25 17.84 14.88
N LEU A 98 -8.74 18.17 13.69
CA LEU A 98 -7.96 17.25 12.87
C LEU A 98 -6.63 16.90 13.55
N ARG A 99 -5.95 17.87 14.14
CA ARG A 99 -4.71 17.66 14.91
C ARG A 99 -4.91 16.62 16.02
N ARG A 100 -5.95 16.76 16.84
CA ARG A 100 -6.30 15.77 17.88
C ARG A 100 -6.61 14.39 17.31
N GLN A 101 -7.28 14.29 16.16
CA GLN A 101 -7.55 13.01 15.52
C GLN A 101 -6.26 12.32 15.04
N ILE A 102 -5.34 13.08 14.47
CA ILE A 102 -4.04 12.56 14.04
C ILE A 102 -3.21 12.15 15.26
N GLU A 103 -3.12 12.98 16.29
CA GLU A 103 -2.43 12.66 17.55
C GLU A 103 -3.00 11.38 18.19
N GLN A 104 -4.32 11.25 18.30
CA GLN A 104 -4.97 10.01 18.77
C GLN A 104 -4.65 8.80 17.91
N PHE A 105 -4.56 8.96 16.58
CA PHE A 105 -4.13 7.89 15.69
C PHE A 105 -2.67 7.49 15.95
N MET A 106 -1.77 8.46 16.20
CA MET A 106 -0.36 8.20 16.52
C MET A 106 -0.17 7.49 17.86
N GLU A 107 -1.06 7.76 18.82
CA GLU A 107 -1.06 7.14 20.15
C GLU A 107 -1.64 5.72 20.14
N ARG A 108 -2.37 5.32 19.08
CA ARG A 108 -2.85 3.93 18.97
C ARG A 108 -1.65 3.00 18.92
N PRO A 109 -1.63 1.92 19.75
CA PRO A 109 -0.61 0.90 19.63
C PRO A 109 -0.68 0.32 18.22
N GLN A 110 0.30 0.66 17.38
CA GLN A 110 0.48 -0.06 16.12
C GLN A 110 0.90 -1.46 16.51
N VAL A 111 0.21 -2.47 15.96
CA VAL A 111 0.55 -3.85 16.26
C VAL A 111 1.96 -4.07 15.71
N ALA A 112 2.95 -4.19 16.61
CA ALA A 112 4.37 -4.05 16.28
C ALA A 112 4.81 -4.98 15.13
N TRP A 113 4.20 -6.16 15.02
CA TRP A 113 4.45 -7.08 13.91
C TRP A 113 4.13 -6.50 12.54
N ARG A 114 3.13 -5.62 12.41
CA ARG A 114 2.73 -5.05 11.13
C ARG A 114 3.78 -4.08 10.60
N LEU A 115 4.34 -3.26 11.49
CA LEU A 115 5.46 -2.37 11.16
C LEU A 115 6.65 -3.20 10.70
N HIS A 116 7.06 -4.20 11.49
CA HIS A 116 8.18 -5.08 11.12
C HIS A 116 7.93 -5.81 9.79
N LEU A 117 6.70 -6.25 9.53
CA LEU A 117 6.33 -6.91 8.27
C LEU A 117 6.45 -5.96 7.07
N GLU A 118 5.93 -4.73 7.20
CA GLU A 118 6.02 -3.72 6.14
C GLU A 118 7.49 -3.30 5.92
N GLU A 119 8.28 -3.11 6.99
CA GLU A 119 9.72 -2.85 6.92
C GLU A 119 10.48 -3.96 6.21
N PHE A 120 10.23 -5.24 6.55
CA PHE A 120 10.89 -6.35 5.89
C PHE A 120 10.55 -6.43 4.39
N ILE A 121 9.33 -6.09 4.00
CA ILE A 121 8.95 -6.04 2.58
C ILE A 121 9.67 -4.88 1.87
N GLU A 122 9.71 -3.70 2.47
CA GLU A 122 10.39 -2.52 1.91
C GLU A 122 11.90 -2.73 1.78
N GLU A 123 12.53 -3.35 2.78
CA GLU A 123 13.96 -3.68 2.79
C GLU A 123 14.30 -4.91 1.93
N GLN A 124 13.30 -5.58 1.35
CA GLN A 124 13.49 -6.85 0.63
C GLN A 124 14.25 -7.88 1.50
N GLN A 125 13.88 -7.96 2.77
CA GLN A 125 14.50 -8.82 3.78
C GLN A 125 13.56 -10.00 4.06
N PRO A 126 13.99 -11.26 3.83
CA PRO A 126 13.18 -12.41 4.18
C PRO A 126 12.92 -12.50 5.68
N PHE A 127 11.76 -13.04 6.01
CA PHE A 127 11.27 -13.10 7.39
C PHE A 127 10.49 -14.38 7.66
N ARG A 128 10.52 -14.83 8.90
CA ARG A 128 9.61 -15.85 9.41
C ARG A 128 8.32 -15.20 9.86
N LEU A 129 7.21 -15.86 9.56
CA LEU A 129 5.86 -15.44 9.90
C LEU A 129 5.11 -16.58 10.60
N MET A 130 4.68 -16.33 11.84
CA MET A 130 3.69 -17.17 12.50
C MET A 130 2.29 -16.78 12.04
N TYR A 131 1.46 -17.76 11.70
CA TYR A 131 0.14 -17.52 11.13
C TYR A 131 -0.89 -18.46 11.75
N GLN A 132 -2.03 -17.92 12.18
CA GLN A 132 -3.14 -18.74 12.66
C GLN A 132 -4.13 -19.03 11.52
N ASP A 133 -4.26 -20.30 11.13
CA ASP A 133 -5.20 -20.68 10.08
C ASP A 133 -6.67 -20.56 10.53
N ALA A 134 -7.60 -20.76 9.59
CA ALA A 134 -9.04 -20.68 9.88
C ALA A 134 -9.54 -21.70 10.91
N ALA A 135 -8.79 -22.78 11.14
CA ALA A 135 -9.08 -23.81 12.13
C ALA A 135 -8.37 -23.55 13.46
N GLY A 136 -7.71 -22.40 13.62
CA GLY A 136 -7.00 -22.01 14.84
C GLY A 136 -5.60 -22.61 14.97
N ARG A 137 -5.11 -23.37 13.98
CA ARG A 137 -3.78 -23.98 14.03
C ARG A 137 -2.72 -22.95 13.66
N VAL A 138 -1.65 -22.92 14.43
CA VAL A 138 -0.51 -22.03 14.18
C VAL A 138 0.46 -22.70 13.21
N ARG A 139 0.85 -21.97 12.17
CA ARG A 139 1.83 -22.38 11.15
C ARG A 139 2.98 -21.37 11.14
N SER A 140 4.17 -21.85 10.78
CA SER A 140 5.34 -21.02 10.54
C SER A 140 5.59 -21.00 9.03
N PHE A 141 5.84 -19.81 8.50
CA PHE A 141 6.22 -19.60 7.11
C PHE A 141 7.56 -18.88 7.06
N THR A 142 8.38 -19.23 6.08
CA THR A 142 9.60 -18.54 5.70
C THR A 142 9.31 -17.77 4.43
N VAL A 143 9.01 -16.48 4.59
CA VAL A 143 8.60 -15.58 3.51
C VAL A 143 9.84 -15.03 2.82
N CYS A 144 10.00 -15.37 1.53
CA CYS A 144 11.12 -14.88 0.70
C CYS A 144 10.69 -13.83 -0.33
N HIS A 145 9.39 -13.57 -0.48
CA HIS A 145 8.83 -12.43 -1.21
C HIS A 145 7.47 -12.11 -0.61
N GLY A 146 7.09 -10.84 -0.54
CA GLY A 146 5.79 -10.46 0.00
C GLY A 146 5.31 -9.11 -0.49
N ALA A 147 4.01 -8.98 -0.69
CA ALA A 147 3.33 -7.73 -0.92
C ALA A 147 2.01 -7.69 -0.15
N ILE A 148 1.71 -6.56 0.49
CA ILE A 148 0.39 -6.34 1.08
C ILE A 148 -0.55 -5.89 -0.03
N VAL A 149 -1.59 -6.69 -0.26
CA VAL A 149 -2.57 -6.46 -1.30
C VAL A 149 -3.99 -6.47 -0.75
N PHE A 150 -4.88 -5.77 -1.44
CA PHE A 150 -6.30 -5.83 -1.18
C PHE A 150 -6.94 -6.88 -2.08
N HIS A 151 -7.45 -7.93 -1.47
CA HIS A 151 -8.39 -8.81 -2.13
C HIS A 151 -9.78 -8.57 -1.56
N GLU A 152 -10.69 -8.15 -2.44
CA GLU A 152 -12.05 -7.76 -2.11
C GLU A 152 -12.12 -6.58 -1.12
N LYS A 153 -12.25 -6.86 0.18
CA LYS A 153 -12.41 -5.87 1.27
C LYS A 153 -11.47 -6.14 2.45
N ARG A 154 -10.42 -6.94 2.25
CA ARG A 154 -9.48 -7.33 3.30
C ARG A 154 -8.05 -7.26 2.78
N GLN A 155 -7.13 -7.01 3.71
CA GLN A 155 -5.71 -7.06 3.42
C GLN A 155 -5.18 -8.48 3.56
N TYR A 156 -4.38 -8.85 2.57
CA TYR A 156 -3.64 -10.10 2.53
C TYR A 156 -2.16 -9.79 2.33
N LEU A 157 -1.32 -10.63 2.89
CA LEU A 157 0.05 -10.80 2.45
C LEU A 157 0.03 -11.84 1.34
N ASP A 158 0.17 -11.40 0.09
CA ASP A 158 0.50 -12.30 -1.00
C ASP A 158 2.02 -12.51 -0.98
N CYS A 159 2.45 -13.75 -0.79
CA CYS A 159 3.85 -14.06 -0.51
C CYS A 159 4.31 -15.37 -1.14
N TRP A 160 5.61 -15.46 -1.40
CA TRP A 160 6.28 -16.70 -1.74
C TRP A 160 6.92 -17.26 -0.47
N CYS A 161 6.62 -18.53 -0.13
CA CYS A 161 7.15 -19.20 1.06
C CYS A 161 7.87 -20.51 0.70
N GLU A 162 8.87 -20.91 1.50
CA GLU A 162 9.51 -22.23 1.34
C GLU A 162 8.51 -23.37 1.61
N GLU A 163 7.61 -23.17 2.57
CA GLU A 163 6.62 -24.16 2.99
C GLU A 163 5.46 -24.23 1.99
N THR A 164 5.15 -25.43 1.52
CA THR A 164 4.04 -25.70 0.58
C THR A 164 2.95 -26.56 1.21
N GLU A 165 3.19 -27.11 2.39
CA GLU A 165 2.28 -28.08 3.03
C GLU A 165 0.93 -27.44 3.35
N GLY A 166 -0.15 -28.05 2.85
CA GLY A 166 -1.50 -27.55 3.03
C GLY A 166 -1.86 -26.37 2.13
N ASN A 167 -0.98 -25.97 1.20
CA ASN A 167 -1.37 -25.11 0.10
C ASN A 167 -2.22 -25.93 -0.87
N ALA A 168 -3.43 -25.46 -1.14
CA ALA A 168 -4.34 -26.11 -2.06
C ALA A 168 -4.16 -25.62 -3.50
N ASP A 169 -3.16 -24.79 -3.84
CA ASP A 169 -2.92 -24.32 -5.21
C ASP A 169 -2.31 -25.41 -6.11
N ILE A 170 -2.13 -25.13 -7.41
CA ILE A 170 -1.47 -26.04 -8.36
C ILE A 170 0.03 -26.13 -8.08
N ALA A 171 0.69 -27.19 -8.57
CA ALA A 171 2.11 -27.41 -8.32
C ALA A 171 3.00 -26.20 -8.69
N ALA A 172 2.71 -25.54 -9.81
CA ALA A 172 3.46 -24.37 -10.26
C ALA A 172 3.30 -23.13 -9.37
N LEU A 173 2.28 -23.09 -8.50
CA LEU A 173 1.97 -21.95 -7.60
C LEU A 173 1.95 -22.37 -6.13
N CYS A 174 2.43 -23.57 -5.78
CA CYS A 174 2.28 -24.14 -4.43
C CYS A 174 3.08 -23.40 -3.35
N HIS A 175 4.08 -22.60 -3.75
CA HIS A 175 4.83 -21.73 -2.86
C HIS A 175 4.16 -20.36 -2.65
N ASN A 176 3.21 -19.99 -3.49
CA ASN A 176 2.50 -18.73 -3.35
C ASN A 176 1.35 -18.89 -2.34
N TRP A 177 1.37 -18.07 -1.30
CA TRP A 177 0.34 -18.00 -0.27
C TRP A 177 -0.34 -16.63 -0.28
N SER A 178 -1.61 -16.62 0.08
CA SER A 178 -2.37 -15.39 0.35
C SER A 178 -2.88 -15.44 1.78
N LEU A 179 -2.17 -14.75 2.68
CA LEU A 179 -2.36 -14.85 4.12
C LEU A 179 -3.07 -13.59 4.64
N ARG A 180 -4.26 -13.75 5.21
CA ARG A 180 -5.00 -12.59 5.77
C ARG A 180 -4.24 -11.95 6.91
N LEU A 181 -4.03 -10.63 6.84
CA LEU A 181 -3.29 -9.90 7.88
C LEU A 181 -3.96 -9.96 9.26
N ASP A 182 -5.29 -10.07 9.32
CA ASP A 182 -6.05 -10.13 10.57
C ASP A 182 -5.89 -11.45 11.37
N ARG A 183 -5.12 -12.40 10.84
CA ARG A 183 -4.82 -13.69 11.46
C ARG A 183 -3.36 -13.85 11.90
N ILE A 184 -2.58 -12.77 11.82
CA ILE A 184 -1.19 -12.74 12.26
C ILE A 184 -1.17 -12.33 13.76
N PRO A 185 -0.61 -13.17 14.65
CA PRO A 185 -0.54 -12.86 16.09
C PRO A 185 0.47 -11.75 16.40
N GLU A 186 0.38 -11.17 17.61
CA GLU A 186 1.12 -9.95 17.98
C GLU A 186 2.66 -10.05 17.87
N ALA A 187 3.24 -11.24 18.10
CA ALA A 187 4.68 -11.50 18.05
C ALA A 187 5.03 -12.54 16.97
N ALA A 188 4.61 -12.28 15.73
CA ALA A 188 4.66 -13.27 14.66
C ALA A 188 5.84 -13.18 13.70
N VAL A 189 6.57 -12.05 13.68
CA VAL A 189 7.47 -11.71 12.58
C VAL A 189 8.90 -11.58 13.08
N SER A 190 9.83 -12.30 12.47
CA SER A 190 11.26 -12.24 12.78
C SER A 190 12.10 -12.38 11.52
N ARG A 191 13.34 -11.87 11.52
CA ARG A 191 14.25 -12.01 10.37
C ARG A 191 14.51 -13.48 10.01
N ALA A 192 14.71 -13.74 8.73
CA ALA A 192 15.15 -15.03 8.19
C ALA A 192 16.40 -14.85 7.32
N ASP A 193 17.19 -15.91 7.16
CA ASP A 193 18.50 -15.87 6.49
C ASP A 193 18.44 -16.28 5.01
N GLN A 194 17.26 -16.63 4.53
CA GLN A 194 17.00 -16.94 3.13
C GLN A 194 17.25 -15.72 2.22
N PRO A 195 17.49 -15.92 0.92
CA PRO A 195 17.53 -14.83 -0.05
C PRO A 195 16.13 -14.33 -0.41
N TRP A 196 16.00 -13.02 -0.61
CA TRP A 196 14.76 -12.44 -1.14
C TRP A 196 14.62 -12.77 -2.62
N ARG A 197 13.38 -13.04 -3.04
CA ARG A 197 13.00 -13.27 -4.44
C ARG A 197 12.39 -12.00 -5.01
N GLU A 198 12.69 -11.72 -6.27
CA GLU A 198 12.16 -10.53 -6.94
C GLU A 198 10.64 -10.55 -7.07
N ASP A 199 10.02 -11.73 -7.24
CA ASP A 199 8.59 -11.86 -7.51
C ASP A 199 8.02 -13.20 -7.00
N LEU A 200 6.68 -13.28 -7.00
CA LEU A 200 5.91 -14.51 -6.84
C LEU A 200 6.07 -15.43 -8.06
N ASP A 201 5.80 -16.72 -7.88
CA ASP A 201 5.68 -17.62 -9.04
C ASP A 201 4.45 -17.23 -9.87
N ARG A 202 4.54 -17.36 -11.20
CA ARG A 202 3.48 -16.95 -12.11
C ARG A 202 3.27 -17.99 -13.19
N ILE A 203 2.01 -18.15 -13.57
CA ILE A 203 1.63 -18.90 -14.77
C ILE A 203 0.73 -18.06 -15.66
N THR A 204 0.62 -18.50 -16.90
CA THR A 204 -0.30 -17.92 -17.87
C THR A 204 -1.56 -18.77 -17.93
N VAL A 205 -2.71 -18.10 -17.99
CA VAL A 205 -4.01 -18.72 -18.23
C VAL A 205 -4.63 -18.12 -19.48
N THR A 206 -5.33 -18.93 -20.25
CA THR A 206 -6.08 -18.50 -21.43
C THR A 206 -7.54 -18.87 -21.28
N PHE A 207 -8.44 -17.90 -21.41
CA PHE A 207 -9.88 -18.10 -21.30
C PHE A 207 -10.64 -17.30 -22.35
N ASP A 208 -11.78 -17.85 -22.76
CA ASP A 208 -12.70 -17.24 -23.71
C ASP A 208 -13.89 -16.65 -22.97
N LEU A 209 -14.23 -15.41 -23.33
CA LEU A 209 -15.42 -14.71 -22.85
C LEU A 209 -16.46 -14.67 -23.98
N TYR A 210 -17.73 -14.84 -23.63
CA TYR A 210 -18.83 -14.90 -24.59
C TYR A 210 -19.84 -13.77 -24.39
N GLN A 211 -20.58 -13.45 -25.46
CA GLN A 211 -21.75 -12.58 -25.45
C GLN A 211 -21.48 -11.21 -24.79
N GLN A 212 -22.38 -10.75 -23.91
CA GLN A 212 -22.28 -9.45 -23.24
C GLN A 212 -21.05 -9.36 -22.34
N LEU A 213 -20.55 -10.49 -21.81
CA LEU A 213 -19.33 -10.49 -21.01
C LEU A 213 -18.11 -10.16 -21.86
N ALA A 214 -18.01 -10.72 -23.08
CA ALA A 214 -16.94 -10.40 -24.02
C ALA A 214 -16.90 -8.89 -24.34
N VAL A 215 -18.07 -8.29 -24.58
CA VAL A 215 -18.21 -6.87 -24.92
C VAL A 215 -17.91 -5.96 -23.73
N GLY A 216 -18.45 -6.29 -22.55
CA GLY A 216 -18.31 -5.49 -21.34
C GLY A 216 -16.98 -5.67 -20.59
N TYR A 217 -16.15 -6.62 -21.02
CA TYR A 217 -14.89 -6.92 -20.34
C TYR A 217 -13.90 -5.76 -20.42
N GLN A 218 -13.39 -5.37 -19.25
CA GLN A 218 -12.35 -4.36 -19.10
C GLN A 218 -11.01 -5.06 -18.95
N VAL A 219 -10.08 -4.72 -19.84
CA VAL A 219 -8.70 -5.26 -19.82
C VAL A 219 -8.04 -4.88 -18.50
N LYS A 220 -7.42 -5.87 -17.87
CA LYS A 220 -6.69 -5.71 -16.62
C LYS A 220 -5.19 -5.59 -16.88
N ASN A 221 -4.45 -5.07 -15.90
CA ASN A 221 -2.99 -4.93 -16.01
C ASN A 221 -2.28 -6.28 -16.17
N GLU A 222 -2.88 -7.35 -15.66
CA GLU A 222 -2.34 -8.70 -15.72
C GLU A 222 -2.66 -9.41 -17.05
N ASP A 223 -3.50 -8.81 -17.90
CA ASP A 223 -3.85 -9.35 -19.22
C ASP A 223 -2.69 -9.10 -20.19
N LEU A 224 -2.09 -10.21 -20.65
CA LEU A 224 -0.99 -10.21 -21.61
C LEU A 224 -1.48 -10.03 -23.05
N SER A 225 -2.68 -10.51 -23.36
CA SER A 225 -3.29 -10.34 -24.68
C SER A 225 -4.81 -10.33 -24.59
N ASP A 226 -5.41 -9.56 -25.48
CA ASP A 226 -6.85 -9.47 -25.68
C ASP A 226 -7.16 -9.53 -27.17
N GLN A 227 -7.86 -10.59 -27.60
CA GLN A 227 -8.10 -10.86 -29.02
C GLN A 227 -9.54 -11.28 -29.28
N TRP A 228 -10.22 -10.56 -30.18
CA TRP A 228 -11.48 -11.02 -30.75
C TRP A 228 -11.25 -12.19 -31.69
N GLN A 229 -11.97 -13.29 -31.48
CA GLN A 229 -11.90 -14.46 -32.35
C GLN A 229 -12.70 -14.20 -33.62
N GLN A 230 -12.13 -14.51 -34.78
CA GLN A 230 -12.78 -14.26 -36.08
C GLN A 230 -14.05 -15.10 -36.21
N GLY A 231 -15.16 -14.46 -36.62
CA GLY A 231 -16.43 -15.13 -36.89
C GLY A 231 -17.31 -15.42 -35.66
N HIS A 232 -16.86 -15.07 -34.44
CA HIS A 232 -17.60 -15.32 -33.21
C HIS A 232 -17.67 -14.07 -32.31
N PHE A 233 -18.76 -13.93 -31.54
CA PHE A 233 -18.84 -12.97 -30.42
C PHE A 233 -18.08 -13.50 -29.20
N THR A 234 -16.80 -13.84 -29.42
CA THR A 234 -15.91 -14.45 -28.44
C THR A 234 -14.64 -13.62 -28.34
N ARG A 235 -14.25 -13.28 -27.11
CA ARG A 235 -13.04 -12.54 -26.80
C ARG A 235 -12.11 -13.42 -25.99
N ARG A 236 -10.94 -13.71 -26.54
CA ARG A 236 -9.92 -14.55 -25.91
C ARG A 236 -8.95 -13.67 -25.13
N ILE A 237 -8.81 -13.98 -23.85
CA ILE A 237 -7.89 -13.30 -22.94
C ILE A 237 -6.79 -14.27 -22.54
N THR A 238 -5.55 -13.80 -22.58
CA THR A 238 -4.40 -14.47 -21.96
C THR A 238 -3.94 -13.61 -20.80
N ARG A 239 -3.94 -14.16 -19.60
CA ARG A 239 -3.64 -13.43 -18.36
C ARG A 239 -2.55 -14.11 -17.56
N ARG A 240 -1.72 -13.33 -16.88
CA ARG A 240 -0.77 -13.84 -15.89
C ARG A 240 -1.38 -13.87 -14.50
N ILE A 241 -1.28 -14.99 -13.80
CA ILE A 241 -1.81 -15.13 -12.43
C ILE A 241 -0.75 -15.65 -11.46
N THR A 242 -0.93 -15.32 -10.18
CA THR A 242 -0.09 -15.76 -9.05
C THR A 242 -0.82 -16.71 -8.10
N SER A 243 -2.15 -16.84 -8.24
CA SER A 243 -2.96 -17.75 -7.42
C SER A 243 -4.12 -18.30 -8.24
N SER A 244 -4.27 -19.63 -8.30
CA SER A 244 -5.45 -20.22 -8.93
C SER A 244 -6.71 -19.93 -8.12
N PHE A 245 -6.62 -19.84 -6.79
CA PHE A 245 -7.77 -19.53 -5.94
C PHE A 245 -8.40 -18.18 -6.28
N TRP A 246 -7.60 -17.10 -6.33
CA TRP A 246 -8.11 -15.76 -6.62
C TRP A 246 -8.61 -15.63 -8.06
N PHE A 247 -7.90 -16.25 -9.01
CA PHE A 247 -8.35 -16.31 -10.40
C PHE A 247 -9.71 -17.01 -10.51
N LEU A 248 -9.86 -18.20 -9.93
CA LEU A 248 -11.11 -18.96 -9.94
C LEU A 248 -12.25 -18.20 -9.27
N ARG A 249 -11.98 -17.56 -8.14
CA ARG A 249 -12.97 -16.76 -7.41
C ARG A 249 -13.48 -15.57 -8.24
N GLU A 250 -12.65 -15.02 -9.10
CA GLU A 250 -13.04 -13.97 -10.04
C GLU A 250 -13.90 -14.51 -11.20
N VAL A 251 -13.49 -15.61 -11.82
CA VAL A 251 -14.10 -16.07 -13.09
C VAL A 251 -15.29 -17.01 -12.91
N LEU A 252 -15.40 -17.74 -11.79
CA LEU A 252 -16.54 -18.64 -11.53
C LEU A 252 -17.90 -17.91 -11.58
N PRO A 253 -18.06 -16.68 -11.05
CA PRO A 253 -19.30 -15.91 -11.20
C PRO A 253 -19.73 -15.63 -12.65
N TYR A 254 -18.81 -15.72 -13.62
CA TYR A 254 -19.16 -15.54 -15.04
C TYR A 254 -19.98 -16.73 -15.59
N GLY A 255 -19.91 -17.88 -14.94
CA GLY A 255 -20.66 -19.07 -15.32
C GLY A 255 -20.39 -19.48 -16.77
N ALA A 256 -21.46 -19.83 -17.49
CA ALA A 256 -21.38 -20.29 -18.89
C ALA A 256 -20.89 -19.23 -19.89
N LEU A 257 -20.69 -17.97 -19.45
CA LEU A 257 -20.14 -16.91 -20.30
C LEU A 257 -18.61 -16.87 -20.31
N CYS A 258 -17.94 -17.76 -19.59
CA CYS A 258 -16.49 -17.89 -19.55
C CYS A 258 -16.08 -19.36 -19.69
N GLU A 259 -15.17 -19.66 -20.62
CA GLU A 259 -14.52 -20.97 -20.71
C GLU A 259 -13.01 -20.82 -20.48
N LEU A 260 -12.47 -21.57 -19.53
CA LEU A 260 -11.03 -21.70 -19.38
C LEU A 260 -10.47 -22.72 -20.38
N ILE A 261 -9.52 -22.29 -21.19
CA ILE A 261 -8.88 -23.08 -22.25
C ILE A 261 -7.60 -23.75 -21.74
N ASP A 262 -6.73 -22.99 -21.07
CA ASP A 262 -5.41 -23.42 -20.61
C ASP A 262 -5.04 -22.71 -19.28
N PRO A 263 -4.28 -23.33 -18.35
CA PRO A 263 -3.72 -24.69 -18.37
C PRO A 263 -4.71 -25.78 -17.91
N PRO A 264 -4.47 -27.05 -18.27
CA PRO A 264 -5.34 -28.18 -17.91
C PRO A 264 -5.60 -28.29 -16.41
N ASP A 265 -4.59 -28.05 -15.58
CA ASP A 265 -4.70 -28.19 -14.12
C ASP A 265 -5.73 -27.23 -13.51
N ILE A 266 -5.85 -26.00 -14.04
CA ILE A 266 -6.85 -25.04 -13.57
C ILE A 266 -8.22 -25.36 -14.18
N ARG A 267 -8.25 -25.79 -15.44
CA ARG A 267 -9.49 -26.26 -16.08
C ARG A 267 -10.11 -27.41 -15.32
N GLU A 268 -9.28 -28.35 -14.86
CA GLU A 268 -9.70 -29.49 -14.04
C GLU A 268 -10.28 -29.04 -12.70
N ARG A 269 -9.71 -28.01 -12.05
CA ARG A 269 -10.29 -27.42 -10.83
C ARG A 269 -11.67 -26.82 -11.06
N ILE A 270 -11.88 -26.11 -12.16
CA ILE A 270 -13.22 -25.60 -12.54
C ILE A 270 -14.17 -26.77 -12.73
N ARG A 271 -13.75 -27.80 -13.48
CA ARG A 271 -14.56 -28.99 -13.74
C ARG A 271 -14.98 -29.68 -12.44
N GLN A 272 -14.07 -29.85 -11.49
CA GLN A 272 -14.35 -30.40 -10.17
C GLN A 272 -15.33 -29.53 -9.37
N ALA A 273 -15.17 -28.21 -9.40
CA ALA A 273 -16.09 -27.28 -8.73
C ALA A 273 -17.51 -27.36 -9.31
N ILE A 274 -17.63 -27.41 -10.65
CA ILE A 274 -18.92 -27.58 -11.34
C ILE A 274 -19.53 -28.94 -11.00
N HIS A 275 -18.78 -30.03 -11.05
CA HIS A 275 -19.29 -31.36 -10.72
C HIS A 275 -19.77 -31.44 -9.27
N ALA A 276 -19.03 -30.84 -8.32
CA ALA A 276 -19.45 -30.74 -6.93
C ALA A 276 -20.75 -29.93 -6.78
N MET A 277 -20.91 -28.87 -7.58
CA MET A 277 -22.13 -28.06 -7.62
C MET A 277 -23.32 -28.87 -8.14
N VAL A 278 -23.19 -29.50 -9.31
CA VAL A 278 -24.20 -30.39 -9.92
C VAL A 278 -24.66 -31.45 -8.94
N THR A 279 -23.70 -32.12 -8.28
CA THR A 279 -23.99 -33.16 -7.27
C THR A 279 -24.77 -32.61 -6.08
N ARG A 280 -24.40 -31.43 -5.55
CA ARG A 280 -25.07 -30.81 -4.40
C ARG A 280 -26.50 -30.36 -4.72
N TYR A 281 -26.71 -29.86 -5.93
CA TYR A 281 -28.04 -29.45 -6.39
C TYR A 281 -28.88 -30.63 -6.91
N GLN A 282 -28.33 -31.85 -6.94
CA GLN A 282 -29.00 -33.05 -7.46
C GLN A 282 -29.53 -32.82 -8.89
N ILE A 283 -28.75 -32.12 -9.71
CA ILE A 283 -29.10 -31.91 -11.11
C ILE A 283 -28.71 -33.20 -11.85
N ASP A 284 -29.71 -33.92 -12.34
CA ASP A 284 -29.46 -35.08 -13.20
C ASP A 284 -28.76 -34.62 -14.50
N PRO A 285 -27.78 -35.40 -14.98
CA PRO A 285 -26.97 -35.05 -16.16
C PRO A 285 -27.77 -35.00 -17.47
#